data_AF-A0A940QWJ6-F1
#
_entry.id   AF-A0A940QWJ6-F1
#
_cell.length_a   1.000
_cell.length_b   1.000
_cell.length_c   1.000
_cell.angle_alpha   90.00
_cell.angle_beta   90.00
_cell.angle_gamma   90.00
#
_symmetry.space_group_name_H-M   'P 1'
#
loop_
_entity.id
_entity.type
_entity.pdbx_description
1 polymer ?
#
loop_
_entity_poly.entity_id
_entity_poly.type
_entity_poly.pdbx_seq_one_letter_code
_entity_poly.pdbx_strand_id
1 'polypeptide(L)'
;MSTEKSKKRNFKQAMNERPMRRMNENTVEFGEASRVGLLIRNAFGPMVKATSPNKSIAGRMQKLLLGILKTDISSIRGQRLISKGDLSMLLHFDFNEKSPLSGTFYPYQFTTVDRAAGKFTVKIPPFIPDSSVSAPLSSSHFRLWMVGVELDLEKETFSVSQVRSTYQPLDMVEITLPDLEAQFTPGSKQALILALSVEFFQEVNGNMYQMKNDNLIPVKVLHAESAIV
;
A
#
# COMPACT_ATOMS: atom_id res chain seq x y z
N MET A 1 43.04 15.68 43.09
CA MET A 1 43.10 15.70 41.60
C MET A 1 42.59 14.41 40.90
N SER A 2 42.42 13.26 41.59
CA SER A 2 41.91 12.00 40.98
C SER A 2 40.39 12.01 40.69
N THR A 3 39.61 12.68 41.53
CA THR A 3 38.13 12.69 41.49
C THR A 3 37.53 13.45 40.31
N GLU A 4 38.20 14.49 39.83
CA GLU A 4 37.68 15.37 38.76
C GLU A 4 37.90 14.79 37.35
N LYS A 5 39.03 14.11 37.13
CA LYS A 5 39.30 13.33 35.89
C LYS A 5 38.39 12.11 35.78
N SER A 6 38.09 11.43 36.89
CA SER A 6 37.15 10.32 36.94
C SER A 6 35.71 10.77 36.62
N LYS A 7 35.25 11.87 37.21
CA LYS A 7 33.95 12.49 36.85
C LYS A 7 33.87 12.88 35.37
N LYS A 8 34.89 13.54 34.81
CA LYS A 8 34.90 13.94 33.38
C LYS A 8 34.93 12.74 32.41
N ARG A 9 35.54 11.61 32.78
CA ARG A 9 35.51 10.35 32.00
C ARG A 9 34.12 9.72 32.01
N ASN A 10 33.49 9.60 33.19
CA ASN A 10 32.12 9.08 33.33
C ASN A 10 31.08 9.95 32.61
N PHE A 11 31.23 11.28 32.61
CA PHE A 11 30.34 12.17 31.85
C PHE A 11 30.49 12.00 30.34
N LYS A 12 31.71 11.83 29.81
CA LYS A 12 31.93 11.56 28.37
C LYS A 12 31.44 10.17 27.95
N GLN A 13 31.59 9.15 28.79
CA GLN A 13 31.01 7.82 28.55
C GLN A 13 29.47 7.87 28.56
N ALA A 14 28.86 8.50 29.56
CA ALA A 14 27.40 8.66 29.61
C ALA A 14 26.85 9.52 28.44
N MET A 15 27.61 10.52 27.98
CA MET A 15 27.28 11.33 26.79
C MET A 15 27.39 10.54 25.48
N ASN A 16 28.23 9.50 25.39
CA ASN A 16 28.32 8.63 24.21
C ASN A 16 27.32 7.46 24.28
N GLU A 17 27.01 6.97 25.48
CA GLU A 17 26.05 5.88 25.69
C GLU A 17 24.62 6.27 25.32
N ARG A 18 24.17 7.49 25.65
CA ARG A 18 22.80 7.93 25.32
C ARG A 18 22.54 8.05 23.81
N PRO A 19 23.42 8.68 23.00
CA PRO A 19 23.32 8.65 21.53
C PRO A 19 23.42 7.25 20.95
N MET A 20 24.31 6.40 21.48
CA MET A 20 24.51 5.03 20.98
C MET A 20 23.29 4.14 21.26
N ARG A 21 22.67 4.25 22.44
CA ARG A 21 21.37 3.60 22.73
C ARG A 21 20.28 4.04 21.76
N ARG A 22 20.16 5.34 21.50
CA ARG A 22 19.18 5.89 20.54
C ARG A 22 19.44 5.43 19.10
N MET A 23 20.72 5.33 18.71
CA MET A 23 21.10 4.81 17.40
C MET A 23 20.69 3.35 17.24
N ASN A 24 20.90 2.53 18.28
CA ASN A 24 20.49 1.14 18.29
C ASN A 24 18.95 0.99 18.25
N GLU A 25 18.22 1.73 19.07
CA GLU A 25 16.75 1.76 19.06
C GLU A 25 16.20 2.11 17.67
N ASN A 26 16.72 3.18 17.05
CA ASN A 26 16.29 3.59 15.71
C ASN A 26 16.65 2.52 14.65
N THR A 27 17.76 1.80 14.83
CA THR A 27 18.18 0.75 13.88
C THR A 27 17.23 -0.43 13.92
N VAL A 28 16.79 -0.84 15.11
CA VAL A 28 15.79 -1.91 15.28
C VAL A 28 14.45 -1.51 14.66
N GLU A 29 13.95 -0.31 14.97
CA GLU A 29 12.69 0.19 14.40
C GLU A 29 12.76 0.36 12.87
N PHE A 30 13.93 0.74 12.34
CA PHE A 30 14.15 0.81 10.89
C PHE A 30 14.13 -0.58 10.24
N GLY A 31 14.70 -1.58 10.92
CA GLY A 31 14.66 -2.98 10.50
C GLY A 31 13.23 -3.52 10.41
N GLU A 32 12.42 -3.25 11.44
CA GLU A 32 11.01 -3.63 11.46
C GLU A 32 10.21 -2.99 10.31
N ALA A 33 10.37 -1.69 10.08
CA ALA A 33 9.75 -1.02 8.95
C ALA A 33 10.21 -1.57 7.60
N SER A 34 11.48 -1.93 7.46
CA SER A 34 12.02 -2.50 6.22
C SER A 34 11.43 -3.88 5.94
N ARG A 35 11.30 -4.70 6.99
CA ARG A 35 10.74 -6.05 6.96
C ARG A 35 9.27 -6.02 6.53
N VAL A 36 8.44 -5.24 7.21
CA VAL A 36 7.01 -5.09 6.86
C VAL A 36 6.84 -4.43 5.49
N GLY A 37 7.67 -3.44 5.15
CA GLY A 37 7.63 -2.79 3.84
C GLY A 37 8.02 -3.72 2.69
N LEU A 38 8.87 -4.72 2.92
CA LEU A 38 9.12 -5.78 1.94
C LEU A 38 7.92 -6.71 1.83
N LEU A 39 7.33 -7.13 2.95
CA LEU A 39 6.15 -8.01 2.99
C LEU A 39 4.97 -7.42 2.19
N ILE A 40 4.63 -6.15 2.43
CA ILE A 40 3.55 -5.46 1.71
C ILE A 40 3.86 -5.38 0.21
N ARG A 41 5.08 -4.99 -0.17
CA ARG A 41 5.45 -4.91 -1.60
C ARG A 41 5.43 -6.29 -2.28
N ASN A 42 5.77 -7.35 -1.57
CA ASN A 42 5.69 -8.72 -2.09
C ASN A 42 4.24 -9.16 -2.26
N ALA A 43 3.36 -8.83 -1.31
CA ALA A 43 1.94 -9.13 -1.40
C ALA A 43 1.27 -8.43 -2.60
N PHE A 44 1.62 -7.17 -2.86
CA PHE A 44 1.21 -6.44 -4.06
C PHE A 44 2.14 -6.64 -5.27
N GLY A 45 3.00 -7.66 -5.24
CA GLY A 45 4.07 -7.87 -6.21
C GLY A 45 3.64 -7.77 -7.68
N PRO A 46 2.52 -8.39 -8.11
CA PRO A 46 2.01 -8.22 -9.47
C PRO A 46 1.71 -6.76 -9.84
N MET A 47 1.05 -6.01 -8.96
CA MET A 47 0.73 -4.58 -9.18
C MET A 47 2.01 -3.74 -9.18
N VAL A 48 2.90 -3.95 -8.22
CA VAL A 48 4.17 -3.21 -8.12
C VAL A 48 5.07 -3.45 -9.35
N LYS A 49 5.07 -4.67 -9.89
CA LYS A 49 5.79 -4.97 -11.14
C LYS A 49 5.16 -4.25 -12.34
N ALA A 50 3.83 -4.08 -12.35
CA ALA A 50 3.12 -3.38 -13.41
C ALA A 50 3.40 -1.86 -13.39
N THR A 51 3.55 -1.24 -12.23
CA THR A 51 3.83 0.20 -12.09
C THR A 51 5.26 0.64 -12.42
N SER A 52 6.08 -0.28 -12.93
CA SER A 52 7.55 -0.21 -12.99
C SER A 52 8.21 -0.05 -11.61
N PRO A 53 9.30 -0.78 -11.32
CA PRO A 53 9.98 -0.71 -10.03
C PRO A 53 10.72 0.63 -9.87
N ASN A 54 10.00 1.68 -9.47
CA ASN A 54 10.64 2.91 -9.03
C ASN A 54 11.37 2.65 -7.71
N LYS A 55 12.68 2.96 -7.66
CA LYS A 55 13.49 2.88 -6.43
C LYS A 55 12.87 3.68 -5.27
N SER A 56 12.00 4.66 -5.56
CA SER A 56 11.34 5.48 -4.55
C SER A 56 10.25 4.76 -3.73
N ILE A 57 9.63 3.68 -4.24
CA ILE A 57 8.52 3.00 -3.53
C ILE A 57 8.97 2.52 -2.15
N ALA A 58 10.13 1.84 -2.10
CA ALA A 58 10.69 1.33 -0.86
C ALA A 58 10.96 2.46 0.15
N GLY A 59 11.54 3.58 -0.31
CA GLY A 59 11.83 4.73 0.56
C GLY A 59 10.57 5.43 1.08
N ARG A 60 9.55 5.61 0.23
CA ARG A 60 8.27 6.22 0.64
C ARG A 60 7.50 5.32 1.60
N MET A 61 7.45 4.02 1.32
CA MET A 61 6.82 3.05 2.20
C MET A 61 7.57 2.97 3.54
N GLN A 62 8.90 2.96 3.53
CA GLN A 62 9.72 3.00 4.74
C GLN A 62 9.40 4.23 5.61
N LYS A 63 9.34 5.42 4.99
CA LYS A 63 9.00 6.65 5.69
C LYS A 63 7.61 6.58 6.34
N LEU A 64 6.63 6.03 5.62
CA LEU A 64 5.26 5.88 6.12
C LEU A 64 5.18 4.86 7.27
N LEU A 65 5.83 3.70 7.12
CA LEU A 65 5.87 2.65 8.14
C LEU A 65 6.60 3.10 9.42
N LEU A 66 7.64 3.92 9.32
CA LEU A 66 8.25 4.57 10.49
C LEU A 66 7.29 5.57 11.17
N GLY A 67 6.35 6.15 10.43
CA GLY A 67 5.24 6.94 10.99
C GLY A 67 4.26 6.06 11.75
N ILE A 68 3.81 4.97 11.13
CA ILE A 68 2.91 3.97 11.72
C ILE A 68 3.52 3.39 12.99
N LEU A 69 4.78 3.00 12.96
CA LEU A 69 5.49 2.43 14.10
C LEU A 69 5.49 3.38 15.31
N LYS A 70 5.47 4.70 15.10
CA LYS A 70 5.40 5.69 16.21
C LYS A 70 4.02 5.78 16.87
N THR A 71 2.98 5.24 16.23
CA THR A 71 1.63 5.17 16.80
C THR A 71 1.47 4.02 17.81
N ASP A 72 2.43 3.09 17.87
CA ASP A 72 2.50 2.10 18.95
C ASP A 72 2.82 2.79 20.29
N ILE A 73 1.78 2.95 21.09
CA ILE A 73 1.83 3.51 22.45
C ILE A 73 2.11 2.45 23.53
N SER A 74 2.07 1.17 23.17
CA SER A 74 2.18 0.06 24.12
C SER A 74 3.63 -0.37 24.36
N SER A 75 4.44 -0.34 23.30
CA SER A 75 5.84 -0.79 23.37
C SER A 75 6.78 0.35 23.74
N ILE A 76 7.86 0.01 24.45
CA ILE A 76 8.94 0.97 24.69
C ILE A 76 9.68 1.29 23.38
N ARG A 77 10.30 2.46 23.34
CA ARG A 77 11.10 2.90 22.19
C ARG A 77 12.20 1.88 21.87
N GLY A 78 12.44 1.62 20.58
CA GLY A 78 13.35 0.59 20.10
C GLY A 78 12.76 -0.81 20.06
N GLN A 79 11.53 -0.99 20.54
CA GLN A 79 10.80 -2.28 20.55
C GLN A 79 9.38 -2.15 19.99
N ARG A 80 9.07 -1.02 19.37
CA ARG A 80 7.76 -0.78 18.75
C ARG A 80 7.57 -1.67 17.54
N LEU A 81 6.32 -2.10 17.36
CA LEU A 81 5.94 -3.02 16.29
C LEU A 81 4.87 -2.37 15.42
N ILE A 82 4.98 -2.60 14.10
CA ILE A 82 3.97 -2.10 13.16
C ILE A 82 2.64 -2.82 13.35
N SER A 83 2.65 -4.09 13.79
CA SER A 83 1.44 -4.83 14.15
C SER A 83 0.64 -4.19 15.28
N LYS A 84 1.28 -3.36 16.11
CA LYS A 84 0.65 -2.60 17.19
C LYS A 84 0.45 -1.12 16.85
N GLY A 85 0.78 -0.72 15.64
CA GLY A 85 0.52 0.61 15.11
C GLY A 85 -0.80 0.68 14.34
N ASP A 86 -1.11 1.89 13.90
CA ASP A 86 -2.27 2.20 13.07
C ASP A 86 -1.94 2.02 11.57
N LEU A 87 -2.28 0.86 11.01
CA LEU A 87 -2.10 0.59 9.58
C LEU A 87 -3.05 1.39 8.70
N SER A 88 -4.09 2.03 9.25
CA SER A 88 -4.99 2.87 8.44
C SER A 88 -4.28 4.04 7.78
N MET A 89 -3.11 4.44 8.28
CA MET A 89 -2.23 5.43 7.65
C MET A 89 -1.70 5.00 6.26
N LEU A 90 -1.81 3.71 5.89
CA LEU A 90 -1.53 3.24 4.52
C LEU A 90 -2.62 3.65 3.53
N LEU A 91 -3.79 4.09 4.00
CA LEU A 91 -4.84 4.63 3.16
C LEU A 91 -4.28 5.76 2.28
N HIS A 92 -4.61 5.71 0.99
CA HIS A 92 -4.11 6.63 -0.03
C HIS A 92 -2.62 6.52 -0.36
N PHE A 93 -1.90 5.50 0.12
CA PHE A 93 -0.56 5.24 -0.40
C PHE A 93 -0.63 4.87 -1.88
N ASP A 94 -0.11 5.73 -2.75
CA ASP A 94 0.10 5.44 -4.16
C ASP A 94 1.43 4.73 -4.35
N PHE A 95 1.43 3.53 -4.93
CA PHE A 95 2.66 2.83 -5.31
C PHE A 95 3.36 3.52 -6.48
N ASN A 96 2.61 4.17 -7.37
CA ASN A 96 3.17 4.97 -8.46
C ASN A 96 2.94 6.47 -8.25
N GLU A 97 3.91 7.17 -7.66
CA GLU A 97 3.79 8.62 -7.45
C GLU A 97 3.79 9.44 -8.75
N LYS A 98 4.26 8.86 -9.86
CA LYS A 98 4.26 9.53 -11.17
C LYS A 98 2.90 9.46 -11.87
N SER A 99 2.06 8.51 -11.46
CA SER A 99 0.73 8.27 -11.98
C SER A 99 -0.18 7.93 -10.81
N PRO A 100 -0.54 8.93 -9.97
CA PRO A 100 -1.43 8.70 -8.85
C PRO A 100 -2.83 8.34 -9.36
N LEU A 101 -3.53 7.42 -8.67
CA LEU A 101 -4.88 7.01 -9.10
C LEU A 101 -5.84 8.19 -9.18
N SER A 102 -5.73 9.15 -8.26
CA SER A 102 -6.56 10.36 -8.26
C SER A 102 -6.32 11.30 -9.45
N GLY A 103 -5.21 11.14 -10.17
CA GLY A 103 -4.92 11.86 -11.42
C GLY A 103 -5.26 11.06 -12.68
N THR A 104 -5.75 9.83 -12.53
CA THR A 104 -6.01 8.91 -13.65
C THR A 104 -7.46 8.43 -13.69
N PHE A 105 -8.07 8.19 -12.53
CA PHE A 105 -9.44 7.68 -12.40
C PHE A 105 -10.21 8.52 -11.40
N TYR A 106 -11.12 9.34 -11.91
CA TYR A 106 -11.91 10.29 -11.12
C TYR A 106 -13.20 9.76 -10.49
N PRO A 107 -13.86 8.69 -10.98
CA PRO A 107 -15.07 8.17 -10.35
C PRO A 107 -14.82 7.77 -8.91
N TYR A 108 -15.74 8.10 -8.00
CA TYR A 108 -15.59 7.79 -6.57
C TYR A 108 -15.57 6.27 -6.33
N GLN A 109 -14.73 5.81 -5.38
CA GLN A 109 -14.59 4.40 -5.05
C GLN A 109 -15.10 4.15 -3.61
N PHE A 110 -16.28 3.54 -3.47
CA PHE A 110 -16.80 3.13 -2.17
C PHE A 110 -16.19 1.77 -1.78
N THR A 111 -15.44 1.74 -0.68
CA THR A 111 -14.85 0.51 -0.16
C THR A 111 -15.62 -0.02 1.04
N THR A 112 -15.83 -1.33 1.07
CA THR A 112 -16.37 -2.03 2.25
C THR A 112 -15.58 -3.30 2.51
N VAL A 113 -15.40 -3.62 3.79
CA VAL A 113 -14.72 -4.82 4.26
C VAL A 113 -15.63 -5.55 5.22
N ASP A 114 -16.12 -6.72 4.81
CA ASP A 114 -16.91 -7.62 5.65
C ASP A 114 -15.99 -8.72 6.17
N ARG A 115 -15.51 -8.58 7.41
CA ARG A 115 -14.67 -9.61 8.04
C ARG A 115 -15.42 -10.89 8.32
N ALA A 116 -16.72 -10.86 8.64
CA ALA A 116 -17.46 -12.07 8.95
C ALA A 116 -17.60 -12.95 7.71
N ALA A 117 -17.90 -12.33 6.56
CA ALA A 117 -17.95 -13.01 5.27
C ALA A 117 -16.56 -13.25 4.64
N GLY A 118 -15.54 -12.50 5.07
CA GLY A 118 -14.21 -12.56 4.46
C GLY A 118 -14.17 -11.86 3.10
N LYS A 119 -14.78 -10.68 2.95
CA LYS A 119 -14.98 -10.04 1.64
C LYS A 119 -14.56 -8.58 1.61
N PHE A 120 -13.75 -8.22 0.62
CA PHE A 120 -13.54 -6.85 0.16
C PHE A 120 -14.51 -6.53 -0.98
N THR A 121 -15.10 -5.35 -0.96
CA THR A 121 -15.92 -4.85 -2.08
C THR A 121 -15.54 -3.42 -2.43
N VAL A 122 -15.33 -3.15 -3.73
CA VAL A 122 -15.23 -1.80 -4.30
C VAL A 122 -16.41 -1.55 -5.21
N LYS A 123 -17.21 -0.54 -4.88
CA LYS A 123 -18.34 -0.07 -5.69
C LYS A 123 -18.02 1.27 -6.32
N ILE A 124 -18.34 1.40 -7.60
CA ILE A 124 -18.12 2.61 -8.38
C ILE A 124 -19.47 3.05 -8.96
N PRO A 125 -19.94 4.28 -8.66
CA PRO A 125 -21.14 4.82 -9.27
C PRO A 125 -21.03 4.89 -10.80
N PRO A 126 -22.15 4.97 -11.53
CA PRO A 126 -22.11 5.21 -12.98
C PRO A 126 -21.28 6.44 -13.34
N PHE A 127 -20.56 6.35 -14.46
CA PHE A 127 -19.70 7.44 -14.94
C PHE A 127 -19.50 7.34 -16.46
N ILE A 128 -19.05 8.45 -17.06
CA ILE A 128 -18.68 8.52 -18.48
C ILE A 128 -17.15 8.36 -18.59
N PRO A 129 -16.62 7.30 -19.24
CA PRO A 129 -15.19 7.04 -19.31
C PRO A 129 -14.34 8.17 -19.90
N ASP A 130 -14.74 8.73 -21.03
CA ASP A 130 -13.97 9.77 -21.75
C ASP A 130 -13.66 11.00 -20.89
N SER A 131 -14.60 11.44 -20.05
CA SER A 131 -14.43 12.58 -19.16
C SER A 131 -13.87 12.23 -17.78
N SER A 132 -13.93 10.96 -17.38
CA SER A 132 -13.62 10.51 -16.01
C SER A 132 -12.33 9.71 -15.89
N VAL A 133 -11.74 9.28 -17.02
CA VAL A 133 -10.53 8.47 -17.06
C VAL A 133 -9.48 9.18 -17.91
N SER A 134 -8.40 9.65 -17.28
CA SER A 134 -7.27 10.24 -17.99
C SER A 134 -6.40 9.13 -18.59
N ALA A 135 -6.76 8.67 -19.77
CA ALA A 135 -6.08 7.59 -20.47
C ALA A 135 -4.86 8.06 -21.29
N PRO A 136 -3.85 7.20 -21.47
CA PRO A 136 -2.75 7.44 -22.41
C PRO A 136 -3.24 7.60 -23.85
N LEU A 137 -2.50 8.37 -24.65
CA LEU A 137 -2.76 8.50 -26.09
C LEU A 137 -2.80 7.12 -26.76
N SER A 138 -3.78 6.90 -27.64
CA SER A 138 -4.03 5.64 -28.35
C SER A 138 -4.63 4.50 -27.52
N SER A 139 -5.01 4.76 -26.25
CA SER A 139 -5.86 3.83 -25.50
C SER A 139 -7.26 3.82 -26.09
N SER A 140 -7.82 2.63 -26.28
CA SER A 140 -9.22 2.44 -26.70
C SER A 140 -10.11 1.93 -25.58
N HIS A 141 -9.51 1.21 -24.62
CA HIS A 141 -10.22 0.53 -23.55
C HIS A 141 -9.44 0.63 -22.25
N PHE A 142 -10.15 0.45 -21.15
CA PHE A 142 -9.56 0.26 -19.83
C PHE A 142 -10.23 -0.90 -19.10
N ARG A 143 -9.62 -1.37 -18.03
CA ARG A 143 -10.29 -2.17 -17.00
C ARG A 143 -9.71 -1.83 -15.64
N LEU A 144 -10.47 -2.12 -14.61
CA LEU A 144 -10.03 -1.99 -13.23
C LEU A 144 -9.38 -3.28 -12.75
N TRP A 145 -8.39 -3.14 -11.88
CA TRP A 145 -7.75 -4.26 -11.21
C TRP A 145 -7.70 -3.99 -9.71
N MET A 146 -8.42 -4.80 -8.95
CA MET A 146 -8.48 -4.77 -7.50
C MET A 146 -7.65 -5.90 -6.91
N VAL A 147 -6.89 -5.62 -5.86
CA VAL A 147 -6.13 -6.61 -5.09
C VAL A 147 -6.40 -6.39 -3.61
N GLY A 148 -6.98 -7.38 -2.95
CA GLY A 148 -7.11 -7.48 -1.51
C GLY A 148 -6.01 -8.38 -0.94
N VAL A 149 -5.45 -7.98 0.20
CA VAL A 149 -4.36 -8.68 0.88
C VAL A 149 -4.71 -8.84 2.35
N GLU A 150 -4.56 -10.07 2.83
CA GLU A 150 -4.54 -10.42 4.25
C GLU A 150 -3.08 -10.60 4.69
N LEU A 151 -2.65 -9.90 5.74
CA LEU A 151 -1.26 -9.86 6.21
C LEU A 151 -1.14 -10.37 7.63
N ASP A 152 -0.41 -11.48 7.80
CA ASP A 152 0.09 -11.93 9.09
C ASP A 152 1.48 -11.33 9.30
N LEU A 153 1.52 -10.21 10.02
CA LEU A 153 2.75 -9.44 10.27
C LEU A 153 3.73 -10.15 11.22
N GLU A 154 3.23 -11.07 12.06
CA GLU A 154 4.03 -11.84 13.01
C GLU A 154 4.73 -13.02 12.33
N LYS A 155 4.00 -13.75 11.47
CA LYS A 155 4.54 -14.89 10.72
C LYS A 155 5.17 -14.52 9.39
N GLU A 156 5.04 -13.26 8.97
CA GLU A 156 5.55 -12.75 7.69
C GLU A 156 4.93 -13.46 6.48
N THR A 157 3.64 -13.77 6.59
CA THR A 157 2.89 -14.42 5.51
C THR A 157 1.75 -13.54 5.03
N PHE A 158 1.29 -13.80 3.83
CA PHE A 158 0.16 -13.08 3.25
C PHE A 158 -0.67 -14.00 2.36
N SER A 159 -1.96 -13.71 2.26
CA SER A 159 -2.84 -14.25 1.24
C SER A 159 -3.29 -13.10 0.33
N VAL A 160 -3.45 -13.38 -0.97
CA VAL A 160 -3.81 -12.39 -1.98
C VAL A 160 -5.02 -12.87 -2.73
N SER A 161 -5.98 -11.96 -2.92
CA SER A 161 -7.12 -12.16 -3.79
C SER A 161 -7.25 -10.98 -4.73
N GLN A 162 -7.48 -11.26 -6.01
CA GLN A 162 -7.46 -10.24 -7.04
C GLN A 162 -8.61 -10.43 -8.02
N VAL A 163 -9.20 -9.31 -8.44
CA VAL A 163 -10.30 -9.29 -9.41
C VAL A 163 -10.05 -8.20 -10.42
N ARG A 164 -10.45 -8.45 -11.66
CA ARG A 164 -10.43 -7.47 -12.73
C ARG A 164 -11.84 -7.27 -13.24
N SER A 165 -12.19 -6.03 -13.56
CA SER A 165 -13.43 -5.76 -14.30
C SER A 165 -13.32 -6.30 -15.72
N THR A 166 -14.46 -6.33 -16.41
CA THR A 166 -14.47 -6.43 -17.87
C THR A 166 -13.77 -5.22 -18.49
N TYR A 167 -13.33 -5.38 -19.74
CA TYR A 167 -12.89 -4.26 -20.56
C TYR A 167 -14.05 -3.30 -20.80
N GLN A 168 -13.76 -2.01 -20.74
CA GLN A 168 -14.70 -0.93 -21.01
C GLN A 168 -14.11 0.00 -22.06
N PRO A 169 -14.89 0.42 -23.06
CA PRO A 169 -14.44 1.41 -24.02
C PRO A 169 -14.17 2.75 -23.33
N LEU A 170 -13.19 3.48 -23.84
CA LEU A 170 -12.93 4.88 -23.49
C LEU A 170 -13.71 5.77 -24.44
N ASP A 171 -15.02 5.89 -24.19
CA ASP A 171 -15.92 6.71 -25.00
C ASP A 171 -16.86 7.56 -24.13
N MET A 172 -17.77 8.30 -24.80
CA MET A 172 -18.71 9.21 -24.17
C MET A 172 -20.01 8.53 -23.69
N VAL A 173 -20.05 7.20 -23.59
CA VAL A 173 -21.22 6.46 -23.11
C VAL A 173 -21.11 6.24 -21.60
N GLU A 174 -22.16 6.59 -20.86
CA GLU A 174 -22.22 6.29 -19.43
C GLU A 174 -22.27 4.77 -19.21
N ILE A 175 -21.42 4.28 -18.32
CA ILE A 175 -21.34 2.87 -17.96
C ILE A 175 -21.66 2.63 -16.49
N THR A 176 -22.15 1.44 -16.18
CA THR A 176 -22.26 0.92 -14.82
C THR A 176 -21.39 -0.33 -14.71
N LEU A 177 -20.44 -0.32 -13.78
CA LEU A 177 -19.59 -1.48 -13.51
C LEU A 177 -20.23 -2.38 -12.44
N PRO A 178 -20.12 -3.71 -12.56
CA PRO A 178 -20.36 -4.61 -11.44
C PRO A 178 -19.41 -4.29 -10.29
N ASP A 179 -19.86 -4.53 -9.05
CA ASP A 179 -19.02 -4.41 -7.87
C ASP A 179 -17.82 -5.36 -7.97
N LEU A 180 -16.63 -4.86 -7.63
CA LEU A 180 -15.43 -5.69 -7.57
C LEU A 180 -15.37 -6.35 -6.20
N GLU A 181 -15.34 -7.68 -6.16
CA GLU A 181 -15.34 -8.44 -4.90
C GLU A 181 -14.14 -9.39 -4.79
N ALA A 182 -13.35 -9.28 -3.73
CA ALA A 182 -12.22 -10.18 -3.47
C ALA A 182 -12.39 -10.85 -2.10
N GLN A 183 -12.21 -12.16 -2.06
CA GLN A 183 -12.37 -12.97 -0.85
C GLN A 183 -11.05 -13.10 -0.07
N PHE A 184 -11.13 -13.12 1.25
CA PHE A 184 -10.08 -13.48 2.20
C PHE A 184 -10.66 -14.43 3.26
N THR A 185 -9.86 -14.84 4.24
CA THR A 185 -10.31 -15.78 5.27
C THR A 185 -11.51 -15.21 6.06
N PRO A 186 -12.69 -15.85 6.05
CA PRO A 186 -13.82 -15.41 6.87
C PRO A 186 -13.48 -15.41 8.36
N GLY A 187 -13.86 -14.34 9.05
CA GLY A 187 -13.53 -14.11 10.45
C GLY A 187 -12.05 -13.79 10.70
N SER A 188 -11.26 -13.47 9.67
CA SER A 188 -9.84 -13.15 9.86
C SER A 188 -9.65 -12.04 10.89
N LYS A 189 -8.60 -12.20 11.71
CA LYS A 189 -8.09 -11.19 12.64
C LYS A 189 -6.86 -10.46 12.10
N GLN A 190 -6.37 -10.84 10.93
CA GLN A 190 -5.14 -10.29 10.37
C GLN A 190 -5.33 -8.87 9.85
N ALA A 191 -4.22 -8.19 9.55
CA ALA A 191 -4.25 -6.89 8.91
C ALA A 191 -4.77 -7.04 7.47
N LEU A 192 -5.56 -6.08 7.01
CA LEU A 192 -6.22 -6.11 5.70
C LEU A 192 -5.86 -4.87 4.90
N ILE A 193 -5.44 -5.04 3.64
CA ILE A 193 -5.13 -3.95 2.73
C ILE A 193 -5.80 -4.21 1.38
N LEU A 194 -6.45 -3.19 0.83
CA LEU A 194 -7.08 -3.21 -0.48
C LEU A 194 -6.48 -2.13 -1.37
N ALA A 195 -6.06 -2.50 -2.58
CA ALA A 195 -5.59 -1.57 -3.58
C ALA A 195 -6.37 -1.68 -4.89
N LEU A 196 -6.46 -0.56 -5.62
CA LEU A 196 -7.08 -0.48 -6.94
C LEU A 196 -6.09 0.10 -7.95
N SER A 197 -6.20 -0.37 -9.19
CA SER A 197 -5.43 0.06 -10.34
C SER A 197 -6.33 0.17 -11.58
N VAL A 198 -5.85 0.93 -12.57
CA VAL A 198 -6.44 1.01 -13.91
C VAL A 198 -5.42 0.49 -14.92
N GLU A 199 -5.84 -0.46 -15.75
CA GLU A 199 -5.05 -1.01 -16.85
C GLU A 199 -5.62 -0.51 -18.18
N PHE A 200 -4.77 0.01 -19.07
CA PHE A 200 -5.16 0.55 -20.37
C PHE A 200 -4.83 -0.40 -21.51
N PHE A 201 -5.68 -0.38 -22.55
CA PHE A 201 -5.60 -1.29 -23.68
C PHE A 201 -5.88 -0.59 -25.00
N GLN A 202 -5.18 -1.04 -26.04
CA GLN A 202 -5.49 -0.72 -27.42
C GLN A 202 -6.11 -1.96 -28.08
N GLU A 203 -7.29 -1.81 -28.67
CA GLU A 203 -7.92 -2.83 -29.48
C GLU A 203 -7.39 -2.74 -30.91
N VAL A 204 -6.89 -3.87 -31.43
CA VAL A 204 -6.45 -3.99 -32.82
C VAL A 204 -7.03 -5.28 -33.38
N ASN A 205 -7.86 -5.18 -34.41
CA ASN A 205 -8.52 -6.32 -35.07
C ASN A 205 -9.27 -7.23 -34.07
N GLY A 206 -10.01 -6.65 -33.13
CA GLY A 206 -10.77 -7.39 -32.11
C GLY A 206 -9.95 -7.93 -30.94
N ASN A 207 -8.63 -7.67 -30.89
CA ASN A 207 -7.74 -8.15 -29.83
C ASN A 207 -7.28 -7.00 -28.93
N MET A 208 -7.33 -7.23 -27.61
CA MET A 208 -6.90 -6.25 -26.60
C MET A 208 -5.40 -6.36 -26.31
N TYR A 209 -4.64 -5.32 -26.64
CA TYR A 209 -3.23 -5.22 -26.34
C TYR A 209 -3.02 -4.29 -25.14
N GLN A 210 -2.47 -4.83 -24.05
CA GLN A 210 -2.19 -4.04 -22.86
C GLN A 210 -1.12 -3.00 -23.16
N MET A 211 -1.41 -1.75 -22.82
CA MET A 211 -0.45 -0.67 -22.89
C MET A 211 0.47 -0.76 -21.68
N LYS A 212 1.72 -1.17 -21.93
CA LYS A 212 2.76 -1.26 -20.90
C LYS A 212 3.71 -0.09 -21.05
N ASN A 213 3.54 0.91 -20.20
CA ASN A 213 4.52 1.97 -20.02
C ASN A 213 4.56 2.35 -18.53
N ASP A 214 5.78 2.40 -18.04
CA ASP A 214 6.20 2.60 -16.64
C ASP A 214 5.54 3.79 -15.94
N ASN A 215 5.10 4.81 -16.69
CA ASN A 215 4.47 6.01 -16.14
C ASN A 215 2.93 6.00 -16.17
N LEU A 216 2.28 4.88 -16.51
CA LEU A 216 0.83 4.90 -16.83
C LEU A 216 -0.06 4.06 -15.92
N ILE A 217 0.52 3.21 -15.05
CA ILE A 217 -0.29 2.32 -14.22
C ILE A 217 -0.39 2.91 -12.82
N PRO A 218 -1.55 3.49 -12.44
CA PRO A 218 -1.80 3.92 -11.08
C PRO A 218 -2.08 2.71 -10.20
N VAL A 219 -1.59 2.72 -8.96
CA VAL A 219 -1.98 1.75 -7.94
C VAL A 219 -2.07 2.49 -6.62
N LYS A 220 -3.25 2.50 -6.02
CA LYS A 220 -3.52 3.21 -4.77
C LYS A 220 -4.17 2.30 -3.75
N VAL A 221 -3.74 2.40 -2.51
CA VAL A 221 -4.44 1.78 -1.37
C VAL A 221 -5.76 2.51 -1.12
N LEU A 222 -6.86 1.79 -1.23
CA LEU A 222 -8.21 2.29 -0.96
C LEU A 222 -8.74 1.91 0.43
N HIS A 223 -8.16 0.89 1.05
CA HIS A 223 -8.47 0.49 2.43
C HIS A 223 -7.22 -0.08 3.08
N ALA A 224 -7.03 0.23 4.36
CA ALA A 224 -6.06 -0.43 5.20
C ALA A 224 -6.56 -0.44 6.64
N GLU A 225 -6.43 -1.57 7.32
CA GLU A 225 -6.77 -1.69 8.74
C GLU A 225 -5.84 -2.65 9.46
N SER A 226 -5.60 -2.34 10.74
CA SER A 226 -4.77 -3.15 11.62
C SER A 226 -5.42 -4.51 11.93
N ALA A 227 -4.59 -5.45 12.38
CA ALA A 227 -5.08 -6.71 12.93
C ALA A 227 -5.98 -6.45 14.16
N ILE A 228 -6.97 -7.30 14.36
CA ILE A 228 -7.88 -7.24 15.51
C ILE A 228 -7.35 -8.20 16.58
N VAL A 229 -7.18 -7.70 17.80
CA VAL A 229 -6.77 -8.49 18.97
C VAL A 229 -7.96 -9.27 19.52
#